data_AF-A0A6J1M3J2-F1
#
_entry.id   AF-A0A6J1M3J2-F1
#
_cell.length_a   1.000
_cell.length_b   1.000
_cell.length_c   1.000
_cell.angle_alpha   90.00
_cell.angle_beta   90.00
_cell.angle_gamma   90.00
#
_symmetry.space_group_name_H-M   'P 1'
#
loop_
_entity.id
_entity.type
_entity.pdbx_description
1 polymer ?
#
loop_
_entity_poly.entity_id
_entity_poly.type
_entity_poly.pdbx_seq_one_letter_code
_entity_poly.pdbx_strand_id
1 'polypeptide(L)'
;MSENINNNQKSSQSDHTNNKIATQSTSIASYPIDSPCPSVPGWLNFEARISKQTVNSVCIDWTVSQIPACVYSIEKYHRRHGWQQVLWASSSPQTIDKLEENFGYRLRIRALGRAPDGSHYETLAVSPDIIATTEAALPSTSCLYRAIRKSQQFLVKRMLRRRPSLVDYPGPNGYFPLANAIIQGEMCIIDVLLSAGCSVHLGNPQNKRSPLHLAFYHGHLPSARILLNKKAQLEAIDCNGMTPAHCAVDANQFEMVKFALESGANLEARDACDWTLLMRAVVMDAGLELIKLLVIHGADLGARDGLGKSSCDLAKLYRRLQARDYFDKVHAFRQEQAKAAQTVQALTGAQPQAGQKD
;
A
#
# COMPACT_ATOMS: atom_id res chain seq x y z
N MET A 1 25.05 -25.43 39.92
CA MET A 1 23.91 -26.10 39.24
C MET A 1 23.93 -25.62 37.80
N SER A 2 24.95 -26.00 37.01
CA SER A 2 24.98 -27.19 36.13
C SER A 2 23.86 -27.13 35.07
N GLU A 3 24.18 -26.62 33.88
CA GLU A 3 24.50 -27.42 32.65
C GLU A 3 23.20 -27.65 31.82
N ASN A 4 23.14 -27.59 30.48
CA ASN A 4 24.15 -27.95 29.50
C ASN A 4 23.87 -27.32 28.11
N ILE A 5 24.95 -27.19 27.35
CA ILE A 5 25.06 -26.81 25.94
C ILE A 5 25.09 -28.10 25.09
N ASN A 6 24.49 -28.10 23.89
CA ASN A 6 24.94 -28.84 22.68
C ASN A 6 24.00 -28.46 21.52
N ASN A 7 24.37 -27.81 20.41
CA ASN A 7 25.48 -27.92 19.44
C ASN A 7 25.50 -29.22 18.59
N ASN A 8 25.20 -29.05 17.29
CA ASN A 8 25.77 -29.67 16.05
C ASN A 8 24.68 -29.88 14.99
N GLN A 9 24.61 -29.10 13.90
CA GLN A 9 25.43 -29.08 12.67
C GLN A 9 25.35 -30.33 11.77
N LYS A 10 24.96 -30.05 10.50
CA LYS A 10 25.10 -30.83 9.23
C LYS A 10 24.16 -32.05 9.10
N SER A 11 23.56 -32.38 7.96
CA SER A 11 23.75 -32.00 6.55
C SER A 11 22.52 -32.44 5.75
N SER A 12 22.23 -31.69 4.69
CA SER A 12 21.54 -32.09 3.45
C SER A 12 21.26 -33.58 3.25
N GLN A 13 19.98 -33.94 3.10
CA GLN A 13 19.54 -34.90 2.10
C GLN A 13 18.07 -34.62 1.74
N SER A 14 17.87 -34.43 0.44
CA SER A 14 16.60 -34.36 -0.25
C SER A 14 15.85 -35.67 -0.10
N ASP A 15 14.65 -35.65 0.47
CA ASP A 15 13.71 -36.75 0.31
C ASP A 15 12.33 -36.21 -0.03
N HIS A 16 11.97 -36.43 -1.30
CA HIS A 16 10.61 -36.37 -1.79
C HIS A 16 9.77 -37.42 -1.06
N THR A 17 9.18 -37.07 0.08
CA THR A 17 8.21 -37.94 0.74
C THR A 17 6.79 -37.56 0.33
N ASN A 18 6.24 -38.40 -0.53
CA ASN A 18 4.81 -38.54 -0.83
C ASN A 18 3.96 -38.42 0.46
N ASN A 19 3.24 -37.31 0.62
CA ASN A 19 2.20 -37.19 1.64
C ASN A 19 0.97 -38.00 1.21
N LYS A 20 0.98 -39.31 1.49
CA LYS A 20 -0.24 -40.12 1.59
C LYS A 20 -0.90 -39.79 2.93
N ILE A 21 -1.93 -38.95 2.91
CA ILE A 21 -2.78 -38.73 4.09
C ILE A 21 -3.80 -39.87 4.15
N ALA A 22 -3.53 -40.86 5.01
CA ALA A 22 -4.50 -41.86 5.40
C ALA A 22 -5.50 -41.22 6.38
N THR A 23 -6.78 -41.18 6.00
CA THR A 23 -7.87 -40.71 6.85
C THR A 23 -8.22 -41.77 7.89
N GLN A 24 -7.83 -41.56 9.15
CA GLN A 24 -8.44 -42.22 10.29
C GLN A 24 -9.71 -41.46 10.71
N SER A 25 -10.82 -42.18 10.80
CA SER A 25 -12.15 -41.71 11.15
C SER A 25 -12.27 -41.45 12.65
N THR A 26 -12.33 -40.17 13.05
CA THR A 26 -12.77 -39.77 14.40
C THR A 26 -14.16 -39.14 14.32
N SER A 27 -15.11 -39.77 15.01
CA SER A 27 -16.50 -39.37 15.17
C SER A 27 -16.64 -38.01 15.86
N ILE A 28 -17.31 -37.05 15.22
CA ILE A 28 -17.75 -35.80 15.85
C ILE A 28 -19.27 -35.67 15.67
N ALA A 29 -19.91 -35.28 16.76
CA ALA A 29 -21.33 -35.32 17.06
C ALA A 29 -22.27 -34.59 16.07
N SER A 30 -23.47 -35.15 15.97
CA SER A 30 -24.61 -34.75 15.13
C SER A 30 -25.50 -33.68 15.76
N TYR A 31 -25.89 -32.67 14.97
CA TYR A 31 -27.10 -31.85 15.14
C TYR A 31 -27.69 -31.50 13.75
N PRO A 32 -28.98 -31.14 13.64
CA PRO A 32 -29.86 -31.81 12.67
C PRO A 32 -30.43 -30.92 11.53
N ILE A 33 -31.05 -31.63 10.59
CA ILE A 33 -32.02 -31.24 9.55
C ILE A 33 -31.43 -30.87 8.18
N ASP A 34 -31.55 -31.82 7.25
CA ASP A 34 -32.24 -31.61 5.97
C ASP A 34 -32.88 -32.93 5.52
N SER A 35 -34.05 -32.83 4.90
CA SER A 35 -34.90 -33.93 4.39
C SER A 35 -34.12 -34.95 3.54
N PRO A 36 -34.52 -36.24 3.51
CA PRO A 36 -33.74 -37.29 2.89
C PRO A 36 -33.80 -37.19 1.36
N CYS A 37 -32.78 -36.60 0.74
CA CYS A 37 -32.47 -36.92 -0.65
C CYS A 37 -32.12 -38.42 -0.72
N PRO A 38 -32.52 -39.15 -1.78
CA PRO A 38 -32.14 -40.56 -1.93
C PRO A 38 -30.63 -40.67 -1.76
N SER A 39 -30.20 -41.57 -0.88
CA SER A 39 -28.80 -41.70 -0.44
C SER A 39 -27.90 -41.96 -1.64
N VAL A 40 -27.33 -40.89 -2.20
CA VAL A 40 -26.39 -40.99 -3.32
C VAL A 40 -25.19 -41.80 -2.84
N PRO A 41 -24.81 -42.89 -3.54
CA PRO A 41 -23.73 -43.74 -3.06
C PRO A 41 -22.42 -42.97 -3.03
N GLY A 42 -21.65 -43.18 -1.95
CA GLY A 42 -20.30 -42.64 -1.81
C GLY A 42 -19.38 -43.24 -2.87
N TRP A 43 -18.50 -42.41 -3.43
CA TRP A 43 -17.56 -42.84 -4.47
C TRP A 43 -16.50 -43.80 -3.90
N LEU A 44 -16.66 -45.12 -4.11
CA LEU A 44 -15.70 -46.13 -3.66
C LEU A 44 -14.33 -45.94 -4.32
N ASN A 45 -13.26 -46.09 -3.53
CA ASN A 45 -11.84 -45.99 -3.95
C ASN A 45 -11.45 -44.67 -4.62
N PHE A 46 -12.13 -43.58 -4.28
CA PHE A 46 -11.78 -42.26 -4.78
C PHE A 46 -10.48 -41.73 -4.13
N GLU A 47 -9.44 -41.53 -4.93
CA GLU A 47 -8.27 -40.74 -4.54
C GLU A 47 -8.27 -39.41 -5.29
N ALA A 48 -8.08 -38.31 -4.55
CA ALA A 48 -7.79 -37.00 -5.12
C ALA A 48 -6.46 -36.48 -4.58
N ARG A 49 -5.66 -35.88 -5.46
CA ARG A 49 -4.40 -35.22 -5.14
C ARG A 49 -4.42 -33.81 -5.68
N ILE A 50 -3.84 -32.89 -4.93
CA ILE A 50 -3.66 -31.51 -5.37
C ILE A 50 -2.27 -31.43 -5.99
N SER A 51 -2.21 -31.30 -7.32
CA SER A 51 -0.95 -31.40 -8.07
C SER A 51 -0.21 -30.06 -8.15
N LYS A 52 -0.94 -28.95 -8.27
CA LYS A 52 -0.39 -27.59 -8.32
C LYS A 52 -1.27 -26.63 -7.54
N GLN A 53 -0.69 -25.89 -6.61
CA GLN A 53 -1.34 -24.80 -5.90
C GLN A 53 -0.71 -23.49 -6.37
N THR A 54 -1.55 -22.55 -6.78
CA THR A 54 -1.13 -21.17 -7.06
C THR A 54 -1.88 -20.20 -6.15
N VAL A 55 -1.56 -18.91 -6.29
CA VAL A 55 -2.16 -17.81 -5.52
C VAL A 55 -3.69 -17.81 -5.58
N ASN A 56 -4.26 -18.07 -6.77
CA ASN A 56 -5.70 -17.98 -7.04
C ASN A 56 -6.28 -19.22 -7.72
N SER A 57 -5.49 -20.29 -7.86
CA SER A 57 -5.96 -21.52 -8.47
C SER A 57 -5.41 -22.77 -7.81
N VAL A 58 -6.20 -23.83 -7.89
CA VAL A 58 -5.82 -25.16 -7.42
C VAL A 58 -6.06 -26.15 -8.54
N CYS A 59 -5.02 -26.91 -8.89
CA CYS A 59 -5.11 -28.04 -9.81
C CYS A 59 -5.40 -29.31 -9.01
N ILE A 60 -6.51 -29.97 -9.35
CA ILE A 60 -6.94 -31.21 -8.70
C ILE A 60 -6.88 -32.33 -9.71
N ASP A 61 -6.19 -33.39 -9.31
CA ASP A 61 -6.07 -34.63 -10.02
C ASP A 61 -6.89 -35.65 -9.23
N TRP A 62 -7.78 -36.37 -9.88
CA TRP A 62 -8.56 -37.42 -9.21
C TRP A 62 -8.59 -38.68 -10.06
N THR A 63 -8.77 -39.82 -9.40
CA THR A 63 -8.96 -41.09 -10.08
C THR A 63 -10.33 -41.12 -10.76
N VAL A 64 -10.33 -41.27 -12.10
CA VAL A 64 -11.56 -41.45 -12.88
C VAL A 64 -12.21 -42.77 -12.46
N SER A 65 -13.51 -42.73 -12.17
CA SER A 65 -14.27 -43.89 -11.71
C SER A 65 -14.41 -44.95 -12.81
N GLN A 66 -14.61 -46.21 -12.43
CA GLN A 66 -15.14 -47.24 -13.33
C GLN A 66 -16.64 -47.04 -13.65
N ILE A 67 -17.29 -46.07 -12.98
CA ILE A 67 -18.67 -45.67 -13.21
C ILE A 67 -18.75 -44.88 -14.54
N PRO A 68 -19.76 -45.12 -15.41
CA PRO A 68 -19.93 -44.42 -16.70
C PRO A 68 -20.42 -42.98 -16.52
N ALA A 69 -19.62 -42.14 -15.87
CA ALA A 69 -19.89 -40.73 -15.71
C ALA A 69 -19.57 -39.99 -17.02
N CYS A 70 -20.51 -39.19 -17.51
CA CYS A 70 -20.32 -38.38 -18.72
C CYS A 70 -19.63 -37.05 -18.41
N VAL A 71 -19.96 -36.46 -17.25
CA VAL A 71 -19.46 -35.15 -16.82
C VAL A 71 -19.26 -35.15 -15.31
N TYR A 72 -18.29 -34.38 -14.85
CA TYR A 72 -18.02 -34.11 -13.45
C TYR A 72 -18.39 -32.66 -13.11
N SER A 73 -19.09 -32.48 -11.99
CA SER A 73 -19.37 -31.17 -11.42
C SER A 73 -18.50 -30.98 -10.18
N ILE A 74 -17.64 -29.96 -10.21
CA ILE A 74 -16.81 -29.56 -9.09
C ILE A 74 -17.55 -28.47 -8.31
N GLU A 75 -17.77 -28.72 -7.02
CA GLU A 75 -18.50 -27.82 -6.15
C GLU A 75 -17.63 -27.37 -4.97
N LYS A 76 -17.81 -26.12 -4.55
CA LYS A 76 -17.13 -25.49 -3.41
C LYS A 76 -18.15 -25.23 -2.31
N TYR A 77 -17.77 -25.56 -1.08
CA TYR A 77 -18.61 -25.30 0.08
C TYR A 77 -18.54 -23.83 0.50
N HIS A 78 -19.71 -23.21 0.68
CA HIS A 78 -19.88 -21.88 1.24
C HIS A 78 -20.76 -21.95 2.50
N ARG A 79 -20.29 -21.40 3.62
CA ARG A 79 -20.95 -21.54 4.94
C ARG A 79 -22.40 -21.06 4.99
N ARG A 80 -22.78 -20.06 4.17
CA ARG A 80 -24.16 -19.51 4.12
C ARG A 80 -25.00 -20.05 2.97
N HIS A 81 -24.38 -20.54 1.91
CA HIS A 81 -25.07 -20.88 0.65
C HIS A 81 -24.99 -22.38 0.34
N GLY A 82 -24.37 -23.18 1.20
CA GLY A 82 -24.14 -24.59 0.96
C GLY A 82 -23.13 -24.80 -0.18
N TRP A 83 -23.32 -25.88 -0.92
CA TRP A 83 -22.45 -26.26 -2.02
C TRP A 83 -22.78 -25.49 -3.28
N GLN A 84 -21.79 -24.79 -3.82
CA GLN A 84 -21.91 -24.01 -5.04
C GLN A 84 -21.08 -24.64 -6.15
N GLN A 85 -21.68 -24.77 -7.32
CA GLN A 85 -20.98 -25.27 -8.49
C GLN A 85 -19.94 -24.25 -8.97
N VAL A 86 -18.71 -24.73 -9.22
CA VAL A 86 -17.58 -23.88 -9.66
C VAL A 86 -17.16 -24.21 -11.08
N LEU A 87 -17.05 -25.50 -11.43
CA LEU A 87 -16.51 -25.92 -12.72
C LEU A 87 -17.16 -27.21 -13.21
N TRP A 88 -17.39 -27.28 -14.52
CA TRP A 88 -17.75 -28.51 -15.24
C TRP A 88 -16.50 -29.12 -15.86
N ALA A 89 -16.32 -30.42 -15.70
CA ALA A 89 -15.14 -31.14 -16.17
C ALA A 89 -15.53 -32.43 -16.90
N SER A 90 -14.87 -32.73 -18.02
CA SER A 90 -15.01 -34.00 -18.73
C SER A 90 -13.88 -34.98 -18.40
N SER A 91 -12.74 -34.49 -17.89
CA SER A 91 -11.56 -35.29 -17.59
C SER A 91 -10.74 -34.66 -16.45
N SER A 92 -9.92 -35.46 -15.78
CA SER A 92 -8.89 -35.02 -14.84
C SER A 92 -7.53 -34.93 -15.55
N PRO A 93 -6.63 -34.00 -15.21
CA PRO A 93 -6.71 -33.02 -14.12
C PRO A 93 -7.44 -31.72 -14.51
N GLN A 94 -7.93 -30.98 -13.51
CA GLN A 94 -8.59 -29.68 -13.74
C GLN A 94 -8.08 -28.59 -12.80
N THR A 95 -7.95 -27.40 -13.37
CA THR A 95 -7.57 -26.20 -12.63
C THR A 95 -8.82 -25.40 -12.27
N ILE A 96 -9.01 -25.17 -10.97
CA ILE A 96 -10.06 -24.30 -10.45
C ILE A 96 -9.47 -22.91 -10.25
N ASP A 97 -9.88 -21.96 -11.10
CA ASP A 97 -9.45 -20.57 -11.01
C ASP A 97 -10.40 -19.70 -10.17
N LYS A 98 -9.99 -18.46 -9.89
CA LYS A 98 -10.76 -17.45 -9.12
C LYS A 98 -11.04 -17.84 -7.67
N LEU A 99 -10.16 -18.64 -7.07
CA LEU A 99 -10.14 -18.87 -5.64
C LEU A 99 -9.52 -17.66 -4.92
N GLU A 100 -9.93 -17.41 -3.67
CA GLU A 100 -9.31 -16.37 -2.85
C GLU A 100 -7.98 -16.88 -2.29
N GLU A 101 -7.08 -15.94 -2.06
CA GLU A 101 -5.68 -16.16 -1.70
C GLU A 101 -5.55 -16.66 -0.25
N ASN A 102 -4.71 -17.66 -0.02
CA ASN A 102 -4.39 -18.20 1.31
C ASN A 102 -5.62 -18.72 2.10
N PHE A 103 -6.61 -19.26 1.40
CA PHE A 103 -7.83 -19.82 1.99
C PHE A 103 -7.87 -21.35 1.85
N GLY A 104 -8.41 -22.00 2.89
CA GLY A 104 -8.78 -23.41 2.83
C GLY A 104 -10.18 -23.55 2.25
N TYR A 105 -10.30 -24.26 1.14
CA TYR A 105 -11.54 -24.61 0.48
C TYR A 105 -11.89 -26.06 0.71
N ARG A 106 -13.16 -26.29 1.04
CA ARG A 106 -13.76 -27.62 1.06
C ARG A 106 -14.45 -27.83 -0.28
N LEU A 107 -13.94 -28.77 -1.06
CA LEU A 107 -14.36 -29.06 -2.42
C LEU A 107 -14.95 -30.47 -2.47
N ARG A 108 -15.90 -30.70 -3.38
CA ARG A 108 -16.41 -32.04 -3.70
C ARG A 108 -16.61 -32.19 -5.20
N ILE A 109 -16.53 -33.41 -5.68
CA ILE A 109 -16.73 -33.76 -7.07
C ILE A 109 -17.95 -34.68 -7.17
N ARG A 110 -18.90 -34.31 -8.02
CA ARG A 110 -20.06 -35.12 -8.36
C ARG A 110 -19.85 -35.75 -9.73
N ALA A 111 -19.92 -37.07 -9.78
CA ALA A 111 -19.96 -37.82 -11.03
C ALA A 111 -21.41 -37.84 -11.54
N LEU A 112 -21.63 -37.33 -12.75
CA LEU A 112 -22.94 -37.17 -13.34
C LEU A 112 -23.08 -38.05 -14.59
N GLY A 113 -24.17 -38.81 -14.64
CA GLY A 113 -24.57 -39.64 -15.78
C GLY A 113 -25.78 -39.05 -16.49
N ARG A 114 -25.95 -39.36 -17.76
CA ARG A 114 -27.17 -38.99 -18.50
C ARG A 114 -28.32 -39.87 -18.02
N ALA A 115 -29.46 -39.26 -17.68
CA ALA A 115 -30.67 -40.01 -17.35
C ALA A 115 -31.10 -40.90 -18.52
N PRO A 116 -31.78 -42.04 -18.27
CA PRO A 116 -32.25 -42.95 -19.32
C PRO A 116 -33.10 -42.26 -20.40
N ASP A 117 -33.89 -41.26 -20.00
CA ASP A 117 -34.75 -40.46 -20.88
C ASP A 117 -34.00 -39.34 -21.62
N GLY A 118 -32.71 -39.17 -21.31
CA GLY A 118 -31.81 -38.22 -21.96
C GLY A 118 -32.06 -36.74 -21.66
N SER A 119 -33.01 -36.42 -20.76
CA SER A 119 -33.51 -35.07 -20.48
C SER A 119 -32.68 -34.28 -19.46
N HIS A 120 -31.99 -34.95 -18.54
CA HIS A 120 -31.20 -34.32 -17.49
C HIS A 120 -30.03 -35.21 -17.03
N TYR A 121 -29.14 -34.64 -16.21
CA TYR A 121 -28.02 -35.36 -15.62
C TYR A 121 -28.35 -35.79 -14.18
N GLU A 122 -28.16 -37.07 -13.88
CA GLU A 122 -28.37 -37.65 -12.55
C GLU A 122 -27.03 -37.85 -11.84
N THR A 123 -27.04 -37.71 -10.50
CA THR A 123 -25.83 -37.90 -9.69
C THR A 123 -25.62 -39.36 -9.38
N LEU A 124 -24.56 -39.92 -9.96
CA LEU A 124 -24.19 -41.31 -9.79
C LEU A 124 -23.36 -41.53 -8.53
N ALA A 125 -22.43 -40.62 -8.24
CA ALA A 125 -21.57 -40.70 -7.06
C ALA A 125 -21.11 -39.31 -6.61
N VAL A 126 -20.81 -39.19 -5.31
CA VAL A 126 -20.22 -37.99 -4.71
C VAL A 126 -18.90 -38.35 -4.06
N SER A 127 -17.87 -37.56 -4.33
CA SER A 127 -16.57 -37.73 -3.68
C SER A 127 -16.62 -37.36 -2.20
N PRO A 128 -15.71 -37.90 -1.38
CA PRO A 128 -15.36 -37.31 -0.10
C PRO A 128 -14.94 -35.85 -0.24
N ASP A 129 -14.97 -35.14 0.88
CA ASP A 129 -14.56 -33.74 0.95
C ASP A 129 -13.05 -33.58 0.78
N ILE A 130 -12.68 -32.83 -0.25
CA ILE A 130 -11.29 -32.50 -0.59
C ILE A 130 -10.98 -31.15 0.03
N ILE A 131 -9.96 -31.09 0.90
CA ILE A 131 -9.48 -29.84 1.47
C ILE A 131 -8.35 -29.32 0.59
N ALA A 132 -8.58 -28.19 -0.07
CA ALA A 132 -7.61 -27.52 -0.91
C ALA A 132 -7.18 -26.18 -0.30
N THR A 133 -5.88 -25.91 -0.31
CA THR A 133 -5.32 -24.61 0.11
C THR A 133 -4.75 -23.90 -1.11
N THR A 134 -5.04 -22.61 -1.24
CA THR A 134 -4.28 -21.73 -2.15
C THR A 134 -3.01 -21.31 -1.43
N GLU A 135 -1.85 -21.58 -2.00
CA GLU A 135 -0.56 -21.14 -1.46
C GLU A 135 -0.01 -20.01 -2.33
N ALA A 136 0.22 -18.85 -1.71
CA ALA A 136 0.92 -17.75 -2.34
C ALA A 136 2.40 -17.76 -1.92
N ALA A 137 3.32 -17.55 -2.87
CA ALA A 137 4.75 -17.45 -2.60
C ALA A 137 5.10 -16.29 -1.64
N LEU A 138 4.26 -15.26 -1.60
CA LEU A 138 4.30 -14.16 -0.65
C LEU A 138 2.93 -14.03 0.02
N PRO A 139 2.86 -13.69 1.32
CA PRO A 139 1.58 -13.55 2.01
C PRO A 139 0.77 -12.42 1.38
N SER A 140 -0.48 -12.70 1.00
CA SER A 140 -1.33 -11.70 0.39
C SER A 140 -1.76 -10.64 1.40
N THR A 141 -1.46 -9.40 1.08
CA THR A 141 -1.86 -8.22 1.86
C THR A 141 -3.20 -7.65 1.42
N SER A 142 -3.88 -8.27 0.43
CA SER A 142 -5.17 -7.82 -0.11
C SER A 142 -6.24 -7.65 0.96
N CYS A 143 -6.36 -8.62 1.88
CA CYS A 143 -7.30 -8.53 3.00
C CYS A 143 -6.93 -7.40 3.97
N LEU A 144 -5.64 -7.20 4.26
CA LEU A 144 -5.17 -6.13 5.14
C LEU A 144 -5.40 -4.77 4.50
N TYR A 145 -5.06 -4.63 3.21
CA TYR A 145 -5.35 -3.45 2.40
C TYR A 145 -6.84 -3.10 2.40
N ARG A 146 -7.71 -4.08 2.18
CA ARG A 146 -9.17 -3.87 2.20
C ARG A 146 -9.66 -3.47 3.59
N ALA A 147 -9.12 -4.07 4.66
CA ALA A 147 -9.45 -3.70 6.02
C ALA A 147 -9.04 -2.25 6.35
N ILE A 148 -7.87 -1.82 5.90
CA ILE A 148 -7.39 -0.44 6.05
C ILE A 148 -8.27 0.54 5.28
N ARG A 149 -8.58 0.24 4.01
CA ARG A 149 -9.46 1.07 3.16
C ARG A 149 -10.88 1.20 3.69
N LYS A 150 -11.35 0.22 4.48
CA LYS A 150 -12.68 0.23 5.10
C LYS A 150 -12.65 0.74 6.56
N SER A 151 -11.53 1.28 7.04
CA SER A 151 -11.36 1.78 8.40
C SER A 151 -11.65 0.72 9.49
N GLN A 152 -11.36 -0.56 9.20
CA GLN A 152 -11.67 -1.67 10.11
C GLN A 152 -10.54 -1.90 11.11
N GLN A 153 -10.32 -0.96 12.04
CA GLN A 153 -9.23 -1.01 13.02
C GLN A 153 -9.16 -2.34 13.79
N PHE A 154 -10.28 -2.86 14.27
CA PHE A 154 -10.32 -4.13 15.02
C PHE A 154 -9.88 -5.32 14.17
N LEU A 155 -10.28 -5.33 12.89
CA LEU A 155 -9.87 -6.39 11.96
C LEU A 155 -8.37 -6.29 11.68
N VAL A 156 -7.86 -5.08 11.40
CA VAL A 156 -6.42 -4.83 11.20
C VAL A 156 -5.64 -5.32 12.43
N LYS A 157 -6.03 -4.90 13.64
CA LYS A 157 -5.37 -5.33 14.89
C LYS A 157 -5.45 -6.85 15.11
N ARG A 158 -6.54 -7.50 14.69
CA ARG A 158 -6.67 -8.97 14.77
C ARG A 158 -5.79 -9.69 13.76
N MET A 159 -5.67 -9.16 12.55
CA MET A 159 -4.82 -9.71 11.49
C MET A 159 -3.35 -9.62 11.87
N LEU A 160 -2.89 -8.46 12.32
CA LEU A 160 -1.50 -8.25 12.73
C LEU A 160 -1.12 -9.06 13.97
N ARG A 161 -2.05 -9.28 14.92
CA ARG A 161 -1.82 -10.19 16.04
C ARG A 161 -1.60 -11.65 15.61
N ARG A 162 -2.23 -12.09 14.52
CA ARG A 162 -2.06 -13.47 14.00
C ARG A 162 -0.84 -13.60 13.11
N ARG A 163 -0.55 -12.57 12.32
CA ARG A 163 0.57 -12.54 11.37
C ARG A 163 1.20 -11.15 11.39
N PRO A 164 2.20 -10.92 12.25
CA PRO A 164 2.87 -9.62 12.33
C PRO A 164 3.65 -9.30 11.05
N SER A 165 4.21 -10.30 10.37
CA SER A 165 4.98 -10.12 9.13
C SER A 165 4.21 -9.47 7.97
N LEU A 166 2.87 -9.38 8.04
CA LEU A 166 2.06 -8.72 6.99
C LEU A 166 2.40 -7.24 6.81
N VAL A 167 3.04 -6.58 7.78
CA VAL A 167 3.43 -5.17 7.65
C VAL A 167 4.57 -4.92 6.66
N ASP A 168 5.37 -5.94 6.36
CA ASP A 168 6.57 -5.80 5.52
C ASP A 168 6.30 -6.00 4.02
N TYR A 169 5.04 -6.31 3.67
CA TYR A 169 4.66 -6.59 2.29
C TYR A 169 3.79 -5.47 1.72
N PRO A 170 4.06 -5.01 0.48
CA PRO A 170 3.21 -4.03 -0.16
C PRO A 170 1.84 -4.60 -0.51
N GLY A 171 0.83 -3.72 -0.54
CA GLY A 171 -0.51 -3.98 -1.02
C GLY A 171 -0.57 -4.21 -2.54
N PRO A 172 -1.75 -4.56 -3.08
CA PRO A 172 -1.95 -4.72 -4.52
C PRO A 172 -1.69 -3.44 -5.33
N ASN A 173 -1.70 -2.27 -4.69
CA ASN A 173 -1.37 -0.98 -5.27
C ASN A 173 0.12 -0.60 -5.15
N GLY A 174 0.97 -1.49 -4.64
CA GLY A 174 2.40 -1.24 -4.42
C GLY A 174 2.74 -0.47 -3.14
N TYR A 175 1.76 -0.01 -2.37
CA TYR A 175 1.97 0.74 -1.14
C TYR A 175 1.99 -0.17 0.09
N PHE A 176 2.88 0.11 1.03
CA PHE A 176 2.92 -0.58 2.32
C PHE A 176 1.65 -0.29 3.16
N PRO A 177 1.30 -1.14 4.13
CA PRO A 177 0.13 -0.95 4.97
C PRO A 177 0.09 0.41 5.68
N LEU A 178 1.23 0.88 6.20
CA LEU A 178 1.35 2.20 6.84
C LEU A 178 1.04 3.33 5.85
N ALA A 179 1.60 3.28 4.65
CA ALA A 179 1.33 4.24 3.59
C ALA A 179 -0.16 4.26 3.20
N ASN A 180 -0.78 3.09 3.06
CA ASN A 180 -2.22 3.00 2.78
C ASN A 180 -3.06 3.61 3.90
N ALA A 181 -2.71 3.40 5.17
CA ALA A 181 -3.41 4.00 6.29
C ALA A 181 -3.31 5.53 6.31
N ILE A 182 -2.14 6.07 5.94
CA ILE A 182 -1.92 7.51 5.80
C ILE A 182 -2.73 8.09 4.66
N ILE A 183 -2.75 7.44 3.48
CA ILE A 183 -3.57 7.91 2.34
C ILE A 183 -5.06 8.01 2.70
N GLN A 184 -5.54 7.13 3.59
CA GLN A 184 -6.92 7.18 4.08
C GLN A 184 -7.13 8.16 5.25
N GLY A 185 -6.07 8.69 5.87
CA GLY A 185 -6.15 9.55 7.04
C GLY A 185 -6.54 8.84 8.35
N GLU A 186 -6.38 7.51 8.41
CA GLU A 186 -6.91 6.69 9.50
C GLU A 186 -5.96 6.60 10.69
N MET A 187 -6.00 7.61 11.57
CA MET A 187 -5.08 7.73 12.71
C MET A 187 -5.04 6.51 13.63
N CYS A 188 -6.21 5.95 13.97
CA CYS A 188 -6.30 4.77 14.82
C CYS A 188 -5.61 3.54 14.22
N ILE A 189 -5.59 3.43 12.88
CA ILE A 189 -4.91 2.34 12.16
C ILE A 189 -3.42 2.62 12.05
N ILE A 190 -3.03 3.88 11.83
CA ILE A 190 -1.63 4.32 11.84
C ILE A 190 -0.97 3.96 13.17
N ASP A 191 -1.62 4.22 14.30
CA ASP A 191 -1.09 3.85 15.62
C ASP A 191 -0.92 2.33 15.80
N VAL A 192 -1.87 1.54 15.29
CA VAL A 192 -1.81 0.08 15.32
C VAL A 192 -0.65 -0.44 14.46
N LEU A 193 -0.41 0.17 13.31
CA LEU A 193 0.68 -0.21 12.40
C LEU A 193 2.05 0.19 12.94
N LEU A 194 2.17 1.39 13.51
CA LEU A 194 3.41 1.85 14.15
C LEU A 194 3.74 1.04 15.40
N SER A 195 2.75 0.63 16.19
CA SER A 195 2.96 -0.28 17.33
C SER A 195 3.29 -1.71 16.90
N ALA A 196 2.90 -2.12 15.69
CA ALA A 196 3.32 -3.40 15.10
C ALA A 196 4.76 -3.38 14.54
N GLY A 197 5.47 -2.25 14.60
CA GLY A 197 6.87 -2.16 14.14
C GLY A 197 7.03 -1.77 12.67
N CYS A 198 6.01 -1.20 12.02
CA CYS A 198 6.15 -0.69 10.66
C CYS A 198 7.31 0.31 10.52
N SER A 199 8.10 0.16 9.47
CA SER A 199 9.10 1.17 9.10
C SER A 199 8.41 2.47 8.65
N VAL A 200 8.94 3.62 9.09
CA VAL A 200 8.43 4.96 8.73
C VAL A 200 9.02 5.51 7.43
N HIS A 201 9.96 4.78 6.82
CA HIS A 201 10.65 5.20 5.60
C HIS A 201 10.11 4.49 4.34
N LEU A 202 9.60 3.26 4.47
CA LEU A 202 9.10 2.48 3.35
C LEU A 202 7.62 2.80 3.09
N GLY A 203 7.35 3.54 2.01
CA GLY A 203 5.99 3.89 1.61
C GLY A 203 5.57 3.16 0.33
N ASN A 204 6.21 3.49 -0.79
CA ASN A 204 6.07 2.78 -2.06
C ASN A 204 7.45 2.57 -2.70
N PRO A 205 7.90 1.32 -2.92
CA PRO A 205 9.18 1.03 -3.58
C PRO A 205 9.29 1.57 -5.01
N GLN A 206 8.19 1.64 -5.76
CA GLN A 206 8.20 2.05 -7.16
C GLN A 206 8.48 3.54 -7.31
N ASN A 207 7.76 4.36 -6.54
CA ASN A 207 7.86 5.82 -6.62
C ASN A 207 8.86 6.41 -5.62
N LYS A 208 9.48 5.56 -4.79
CA LYS A 208 10.32 5.95 -3.63
C LYS A 208 9.66 6.94 -2.66
N ARG A 209 8.34 7.10 -2.72
CA ARG A 209 7.60 7.99 -1.81
C ARG A 209 7.57 7.38 -0.42
N SER A 210 8.10 8.12 0.55
CA SER A 210 8.02 7.75 1.96
C SER A 210 6.60 8.01 2.51
N PRO A 211 6.22 7.38 3.63
CA PRO A 211 4.98 7.70 4.36
C PRO A 211 4.82 9.21 4.64
N LEU A 212 5.92 9.93 4.87
CA LEU A 212 5.91 11.37 5.11
C LEU A 212 5.50 12.17 3.86
N HIS A 213 5.97 11.80 2.66
CA HIS A 213 5.53 12.43 1.42
C HIS A 213 4.01 12.34 1.25
N LEU A 214 3.44 11.16 1.55
CA LEU A 214 2.01 10.93 1.44
C LEU A 214 1.21 11.73 2.47
N ALA A 215 1.70 11.84 3.71
CA ALA A 215 1.08 12.66 4.74
C ALA A 215 1.04 14.14 4.34
N PHE A 216 2.11 14.65 3.73
CA PHE A 216 2.22 16.03 3.25
C PHE A 216 1.31 16.30 2.04
N TYR A 217 1.27 15.37 1.08
CA TYR A 217 0.40 15.48 -0.09
C TYR A 217 -1.09 15.48 0.27
N HIS A 218 -1.50 14.63 1.22
CA HIS A 218 -2.91 14.52 1.63
C HIS A 218 -3.34 15.48 2.74
N GLY A 219 -2.43 16.30 3.29
CA GLY A 219 -2.78 17.27 4.33
C GLY A 219 -2.96 16.67 5.73
N HIS A 220 -2.47 15.46 5.99
CA HIS A 220 -2.67 14.76 7.26
C HIS A 220 -1.64 15.16 8.32
N LEU A 221 -1.84 16.35 8.90
CA LEU A 221 -0.96 16.96 9.88
C LEU A 221 -0.71 16.06 11.12
N PRO A 222 -1.73 15.41 11.74
CA PRO A 222 -1.49 14.51 12.86
C PRO A 222 -0.58 13.33 12.49
N SER A 223 -0.77 12.76 11.29
CA SER A 223 0.09 11.67 10.78
C SER A 223 1.53 12.15 10.59
N ALA A 224 1.72 13.34 10.01
CA ALA A 224 3.04 13.92 9.81
C ALA A 224 3.80 14.17 11.13
N ARG A 225 3.12 14.69 12.18
CA ARG A 225 3.74 14.84 13.51
C ARG A 225 4.20 13.51 14.08
N ILE A 226 3.37 12.46 14.01
CA ILE A 226 3.74 11.14 14.54
C ILE A 226 4.94 10.56 13.78
N LEU A 227 4.96 10.70 12.45
CA LEU A 227 6.07 10.22 11.62
C LEU A 227 7.38 10.93 11.96
N LEU A 228 7.36 12.27 12.12
CA LEU A 228 8.55 13.03 12.52
C LEU A 228 9.02 12.67 13.93
N ASN A 229 8.09 12.49 14.88
CA ASN A 229 8.42 11.99 16.22
C ASN A 229 9.07 10.60 16.20
N LYS A 230 8.74 9.78 15.20
CA LYS A 230 9.35 8.47 14.93
C LYS A 230 10.61 8.56 14.04
N LYS A 231 11.22 9.75 13.92
CA LYS A 231 12.45 10.01 13.16
C LYS A 231 12.32 9.79 11.64
N ALA A 232 11.14 10.03 11.07
CA ALA A 232 11.01 10.11 9.62
C ALA A 232 11.90 11.25 9.08
N GLN A 233 12.48 11.03 7.88
CA GLN A 233 13.36 12.00 7.24
C GLN A 233 12.54 13.09 6.55
N LEU A 234 12.66 14.33 7.02
CA LEU A 234 11.97 15.51 6.46
C LEU A 234 12.47 15.86 5.05
N GLU A 235 13.74 15.57 4.76
CA GLU A 235 14.40 15.82 3.47
C GLU A 235 14.55 14.54 2.63
N ALA A 236 13.72 13.52 2.88
CA ALA A 236 13.68 12.35 2.01
C ALA A 236 13.25 12.79 0.60
N ILE A 237 13.84 12.20 -0.43
CA ILE A 237 13.50 12.50 -1.83
C ILE A 237 12.76 11.34 -2.49
N ASP A 238 11.74 11.66 -3.28
CA ASP A 238 11.04 10.68 -4.11
C ASP A 238 11.71 10.49 -5.49
N CYS A 239 11.11 9.70 -6.38
CA CYS A 239 11.66 9.45 -7.72
C CYS A 239 11.80 10.71 -8.59
N ASN A 240 11.08 11.78 -8.26
CA ASN A 240 11.13 13.07 -8.96
C ASN A 240 12.04 14.06 -8.23
N GLY A 241 12.85 13.60 -7.26
CA GLY A 241 13.67 14.47 -6.42
C GLY A 241 12.86 15.35 -5.47
N MET A 242 11.55 15.12 -5.33
CA MET A 242 10.70 15.98 -4.51
C MET A 242 10.86 15.61 -3.05
N THR A 243 10.94 16.62 -2.18
CA THR A 243 10.84 16.44 -0.73
C THR A 243 9.37 16.43 -0.28
N PRO A 244 9.04 15.98 0.95
CA PRO A 244 7.69 16.09 1.50
C PRO A 244 7.11 17.52 1.41
N ALA A 245 7.93 18.55 1.59
CA ALA A 245 7.50 19.94 1.47
C ALA A 245 7.10 20.30 0.02
N HIS A 246 7.81 19.80 -0.99
CA HIS A 246 7.39 19.92 -2.39
C HIS A 246 6.02 19.27 -2.63
N CYS A 247 5.78 18.07 -2.08
CA CYS A 247 4.48 17.41 -2.19
C CYS A 247 3.33 18.19 -1.54
N ALA A 248 3.57 18.89 -0.42
CA ALA A 248 2.57 19.75 0.20
C ALA A 248 2.29 21.01 -0.64
N VAL A 249 3.32 21.58 -1.28
CA VAL A 249 3.16 22.70 -2.22
C VAL A 249 2.35 22.28 -3.45
N ASP A 250 2.68 21.11 -4.02
CA ASP A 250 2.00 20.53 -5.18
C ASP A 250 0.51 20.30 -4.92
N ALA A 251 0.16 19.87 -3.71
CA ALA A 251 -1.21 19.67 -3.26
C ALA A 251 -1.87 20.94 -2.65
N ASN A 252 -1.20 22.10 -2.70
CA ASN A 252 -1.65 23.37 -2.13
C ASN A 252 -2.07 23.29 -0.64
N GLN A 253 -1.33 22.52 0.16
CA GLN A 253 -1.61 22.27 1.57
C GLN A 253 -0.94 23.32 2.47
N PHE A 254 -1.57 24.49 2.63
CA PHE A 254 -1.03 25.63 3.40
C PHE A 254 -0.52 25.25 4.80
N GLU A 255 -1.35 24.59 5.61
CA GLU A 255 -0.98 24.21 6.98
C GLU A 255 0.18 23.20 7.02
N MET A 256 0.28 22.32 6.02
CA MET A 256 1.40 21.37 5.93
C MET A 256 2.71 22.05 5.57
N VAL A 257 2.69 23.03 4.65
CA VAL A 257 3.89 23.78 4.29
C VAL A 257 4.36 24.64 5.46
N LYS A 258 3.43 25.32 6.15
CA LYS A 258 3.75 26.05 7.39
C LYS A 258 4.42 25.14 8.41
N PHE A 259 3.82 23.98 8.66
CA PHE A 259 4.38 22.97 9.57
C PHE A 259 5.75 22.45 9.10
N ALA A 260 5.97 22.30 7.79
CA ALA A 260 7.27 21.92 7.22
C ALA A 260 8.37 22.92 7.61
N LEU A 261 8.09 24.22 7.39
CA LEU A 261 9.04 25.30 7.62
C LEU A 261 9.33 25.47 9.12
N GLU A 262 8.30 25.37 9.96
CA GLU A 262 8.46 25.34 11.43
C GLU A 262 9.28 24.13 11.90
N SER A 263 9.22 23.01 11.17
CA SER A 263 10.01 21.80 11.44
C SER A 263 11.44 21.86 10.87
N GLY A 264 11.84 22.97 10.25
CA GLY A 264 13.17 23.16 9.68
C GLY A 264 13.37 22.58 8.28
N ALA A 265 12.31 22.42 7.50
CA ALA A 265 12.42 22.00 6.10
C ALA A 265 13.26 22.99 5.29
N ASN A 266 14.06 22.48 4.36
CA ASN A 266 14.85 23.32 3.47
C ASN A 266 13.95 24.02 2.43
N LEU A 267 13.81 25.34 2.58
CA LEU A 267 13.03 26.20 1.69
C LEU A 267 13.58 26.24 0.25
N GLU A 268 14.89 26.09 0.12
CA GLU A 268 15.62 26.10 -1.16
C GLU A 268 15.94 24.68 -1.66
N ALA A 269 15.25 23.68 -1.12
CA ALA A 269 15.32 22.32 -1.66
C ALA A 269 14.91 22.34 -3.15
N ARG A 270 15.63 21.58 -3.96
CA ARG A 270 15.41 21.49 -5.40
C ARG A 270 14.92 20.10 -5.77
N ASP A 271 13.90 20.06 -6.62
CA ASP A 271 13.45 18.82 -7.23
C ASP A 271 14.24 18.46 -8.50
N ALA A 272 13.87 17.39 -9.20
CA ALA A 272 14.58 16.92 -10.40
C ALA A 272 14.55 17.92 -11.58
N CYS A 273 13.67 18.93 -11.55
CA CYS A 273 13.64 20.01 -12.55
C CYS A 273 14.45 21.24 -12.10
N ASP A 274 15.21 21.14 -11.01
CA ASP A 274 15.86 22.27 -10.32
C ASP A 274 14.87 23.34 -9.84
N TRP A 275 13.59 23.00 -9.65
CA TRP A 275 12.62 23.93 -9.10
C TRP A 275 12.69 23.93 -7.58
N THR A 276 12.73 25.13 -7.01
CA THR A 276 12.55 25.34 -5.57
C THR A 276 11.08 25.23 -5.19
N LEU A 277 10.77 25.19 -3.88
CA LEU A 277 9.39 25.19 -3.38
C LEU A 277 8.58 26.35 -3.95
N LEU A 278 9.18 27.56 -4.03
CA LEU A 278 8.50 28.73 -4.57
C LEU A 278 8.23 28.60 -6.07
N MET A 279 9.20 28.11 -6.86
CA MET A 279 9.01 27.88 -8.29
C MET A 279 7.90 26.86 -8.54
N ARG A 280 7.91 25.75 -7.79
CA ARG A 280 6.87 24.73 -7.85
C ARG A 280 5.49 25.30 -7.50
N ALA A 281 5.40 26.13 -6.45
CA ALA A 281 4.16 26.82 -6.07
C ALA A 281 3.59 27.68 -7.21
N VAL A 282 4.45 28.40 -7.93
CA VAL A 282 4.05 29.25 -9.07
C VAL A 282 3.59 28.40 -10.26
N VAL A 283 4.36 27.36 -10.63
CA VAL A 283 4.04 26.51 -11.78
C VAL A 283 2.72 25.76 -11.55
N MET A 284 2.52 25.21 -10.35
CA MET A 284 1.36 24.40 -9.98
C MET A 284 0.10 25.19 -9.62
N ASP A 285 0.12 26.53 -9.74
CA ASP A 285 -1.00 27.40 -9.37
C ASP A 285 -1.39 27.32 -7.89
N ALA A 286 -0.41 27.21 -7.01
CA ALA A 286 -0.68 27.22 -5.58
C ALA A 286 -1.30 28.56 -5.16
N GLY A 287 -2.10 28.52 -4.09
CA GLY A 287 -2.81 29.69 -3.60
C GLY A 287 -1.86 30.84 -3.25
N LEU A 288 -2.28 32.08 -3.50
CA LEU A 288 -1.47 33.27 -3.23
C LEU A 288 -0.97 33.34 -1.77
N GLU A 289 -1.78 32.87 -0.82
CA GLU A 289 -1.39 32.81 0.60
C GLU A 289 -0.21 31.85 0.85
N LEU A 290 -0.11 30.76 0.10
CA LEU A 290 1.05 29.87 0.17
C LEU A 290 2.30 30.54 -0.39
N ILE A 291 2.18 31.23 -1.52
CA ILE A 291 3.29 31.98 -2.13
C ILE A 291 3.78 33.08 -1.16
N LYS A 292 2.87 33.82 -0.55
CA LYS A 292 3.19 34.82 0.47
C LYS A 292 3.92 34.18 1.65
N LEU A 293 3.45 33.04 2.14
CA LEU A 293 4.09 32.32 3.25
C LEU A 293 5.53 31.94 2.91
N LEU A 294 5.79 31.38 1.73
CA LEU A 294 7.16 31.05 1.29
C LEU A 294 8.06 32.29 1.21
N VAL A 295 7.54 33.41 0.69
CA VAL A 295 8.30 34.67 0.60
C VAL A 295 8.55 35.28 1.98
N ILE A 296 7.60 35.20 2.92
CA ILE A 296 7.77 35.67 4.31
C ILE A 296 8.85 34.86 5.04
N HIS A 297 8.91 33.55 4.79
CA HIS A 297 9.95 32.68 5.34
C HIS A 297 11.32 32.82 4.64
N GLY A 298 11.44 33.74 3.66
CA GLY A 298 12.72 34.14 3.08
C GLY A 298 13.08 33.44 1.76
N ALA A 299 12.10 32.91 1.01
CA ALA A 299 12.38 32.21 -0.24
C ALA A 299 13.11 33.13 -1.23
N ASP A 300 14.13 32.60 -1.89
CA ASP A 300 14.92 33.37 -2.84
C ASP A 300 14.14 33.58 -4.15
N LEU A 301 13.77 34.83 -4.41
CA LEU A 301 13.11 35.25 -5.65
C LEU A 301 14.10 35.25 -6.84
N GLY A 302 15.39 35.37 -6.56
CA GLY A 302 16.46 35.41 -7.55
C GLY A 302 16.96 34.02 -7.98
N ALA A 303 16.54 32.97 -7.29
CA ALA A 303 16.87 31.60 -7.64
C ALA A 303 16.46 31.31 -9.09
N ARG A 304 17.29 30.52 -9.79
CA ARG A 304 17.07 30.13 -11.19
C ARG A 304 16.96 28.61 -11.30
N ASP A 305 16.02 28.17 -12.14
CA ASP A 305 15.86 26.77 -12.51
C ASP A 305 16.96 26.30 -13.47
N GLY A 306 16.92 25.03 -13.87
CA GLY A 306 17.86 24.45 -14.83
C GLY A 306 17.83 25.09 -16.23
N LEU A 307 16.80 25.89 -16.53
CA LEU A 307 16.67 26.67 -17.77
C LEU A 307 17.06 28.15 -17.59
N GLY A 308 17.55 28.52 -16.41
CA GLY A 308 17.94 29.88 -16.07
C GLY A 308 16.77 30.83 -15.78
N LYS A 309 15.53 30.35 -15.63
CA LYS A 309 14.33 31.16 -15.38
C LYS A 309 14.15 31.37 -13.88
N SER A 310 13.80 32.61 -13.50
CA SER A 310 13.42 32.95 -12.12
C SER A 310 11.95 32.60 -11.84
N SER A 311 11.55 32.63 -10.57
CA SER A 311 10.13 32.49 -10.17
C SER A 311 9.22 33.52 -10.84
N CYS A 312 9.71 34.75 -11.05
CA CYS A 312 9.01 35.79 -11.80
C CYS A 312 8.83 35.45 -13.29
N ASP A 313 9.86 34.88 -13.91
CA ASP A 313 9.81 34.47 -15.32
C ASP A 313 8.85 33.30 -15.49
N LEU A 314 8.84 32.35 -14.55
CA LEU A 314 7.87 31.26 -14.50
C LEU A 314 6.44 31.79 -14.33
N ALA A 315 6.21 32.77 -13.44
CA ALA A 315 4.89 33.38 -13.28
C ALA A 315 4.37 34.02 -14.59
N LYS A 316 5.25 34.68 -15.35
CA LYS A 316 4.91 35.24 -16.67
C LYS A 316 4.66 34.14 -17.70
N LEU A 317 5.51 33.12 -17.75
CA LEU A 317 5.43 32.01 -18.71
C LEU A 317 4.12 31.22 -18.56
N TYR A 318 3.74 30.88 -17.32
CA TYR A 318 2.53 30.13 -17.00
C TYR A 318 1.29 31.03 -16.81
N ARG A 319 1.39 32.33 -17.12
CA ARG A 319 0.29 33.32 -17.04
C ARG A 319 -0.36 33.41 -15.65
N ARG A 320 0.44 33.31 -14.59
CA ARG A 320 0.01 33.42 -13.18
C ARG A 320 -0.07 34.89 -12.76
N LEU A 321 -1.16 35.56 -13.13
CA LEU A 321 -1.34 37.02 -12.92
C LEU A 321 -1.19 37.42 -11.44
N GLN A 322 -1.84 36.71 -10.52
CA GLN A 322 -1.81 37.05 -9.09
C GLN A 322 -0.40 36.92 -8.49
N ALA A 323 0.33 35.85 -8.82
CA ALA A 323 1.69 35.64 -8.36
C ALA A 323 2.64 36.69 -8.96
N ARG A 324 2.48 37.01 -10.24
CA ARG A 324 3.25 38.07 -10.91
C ARG A 324 3.06 39.42 -10.24
N ASP A 325 1.81 39.86 -10.07
CA ASP A 325 1.51 41.17 -9.45
C ASP A 325 2.06 41.25 -8.02
N TYR A 326 2.04 40.13 -7.30
CA TYR A 326 2.65 40.03 -5.97
C TYR A 326 4.17 40.16 -6.03
N PHE A 327 4.85 39.43 -6.92
CA PHE A 327 6.29 39.53 -7.06
C PHE A 327 6.74 40.93 -7.52
N ASP A 328 6.03 41.56 -8.46
CA ASP A 328 6.33 42.92 -8.90
C ASP A 328 6.25 43.91 -7.72
N LYS A 329 5.25 43.76 -6.83
CA LYS A 329 5.14 44.55 -5.59
C LYS A 329 6.28 44.28 -4.61
N VAL A 330 6.65 43.01 -4.40
CA VAL A 330 7.76 42.65 -3.48
C VAL A 330 9.09 43.17 -4.01
N HIS A 331 9.33 43.10 -5.32
CA HIS A 331 10.53 43.66 -5.94
C HIS A 331 10.58 45.19 -5.82
N ALA A 332 9.48 45.89 -6.09
CA ALA A 332 9.40 47.34 -5.90
C ALA A 332 9.71 47.74 -4.44
N PHE A 333 9.10 47.06 -3.48
CA PHE A 333 9.34 47.30 -2.06
C PHE A 333 10.80 47.05 -1.64
N ARG A 334 11.43 45.96 -2.11
CA ARG A 334 12.85 45.68 -1.82
C ARG A 334 13.78 46.73 -2.45
N GLN A 335 13.47 47.23 -3.64
CA GLN A 335 14.24 48.30 -4.29
C GLN A 335 14.11 49.64 -3.54
N GLU A 336 12.92 49.98 -3.06
CA GLU A 336 12.71 51.19 -2.24
C GLU A 336 13.47 51.11 -0.92
N GLN A 337 13.43 49.96 -0.24
CA GLN A 337 14.22 49.75 0.98
C GLN A 337 15.74 49.82 0.71
N ALA A 338 16.21 49.24 -0.39
CA ALA A 338 17.63 49.31 -0.78
C ALA A 338 18.08 50.75 -1.05
N LYS A 339 17.26 51.54 -1.77
CA LYS A 339 17.52 52.97 -1.99
C LYS A 339 17.55 53.74 -0.67
N ALA A 340 16.56 53.55 0.20
CA ALA A 340 16.51 54.22 1.50
C ALA A 340 17.73 53.87 2.37
N ALA A 341 18.17 52.60 2.38
CA ALA A 341 19.36 52.17 3.11
C ALA A 341 20.64 52.83 2.56
N GLN A 342 20.77 52.95 1.24
CA GLN A 342 21.89 53.66 0.60
C GLN A 342 21.90 55.16 0.94
N THR A 343 20.73 55.81 0.94
CA THR A 343 20.62 57.22 1.34
C THR A 343 21.03 57.43 2.80
N VAL A 344 20.61 56.53 3.69
CA VAL A 344 21.00 56.58 5.12
C VAL A 344 22.50 56.35 5.31
N GLN A 345 23.11 55.40 4.60
CA GLN A 345 24.57 55.18 4.63
C GLN A 345 25.36 56.37 4.07
N ALA A 346 24.87 57.01 3.01
CA ALA A 346 25.48 58.21 2.45
C ALA A 346 25.43 59.41 3.43
N LEU A 347 24.36 59.51 4.22
CA LEU A 347 24.20 60.57 5.23
C LEU A 347 25.04 60.32 6.49
N THR A 348 25.23 59.06 6.92
CA THR A 348 26.04 58.72 8.11
C THR A 348 27.54 58.63 7.83
N GLY A 349 27.94 58.35 6.58
CA GLY A 349 29.35 58.37 6.15
C GLY A 349 29.95 59.77 5.96
N ALA A 350 29.13 60.82 6.02
CA ALA A 350 29.53 62.22 5.85
C ALA A 350 29.58 62.99 7.19
N GLN A 351 30.33 62.49 8.18
CA GLN A 351 30.80 63.35 9.28
C GLN A 351 32.15 63.97 8.90
N PRO A 352 32.28 65.32 8.90
CA PRO A 352 33.52 65.97 8.51
C PRO A 352 34.59 65.79 9.57
N GLN A 353 35.77 65.31 9.16
CA GLN A 353 37.02 65.54 9.89
C GLN A 353 37.27 67.05 9.91
N ALA A 354 36.79 67.72 10.94
CA ALA A 354 37.14 69.10 11.24
C ALA A 354 37.65 69.19 12.68
N GLY A 355 38.94 69.50 12.82
CA GLY A 355 39.50 70.02 14.07
C GLY A 355 40.72 69.28 14.62
N GLN A 356 41.86 69.37 13.93
CA GLN A 356 43.14 69.55 14.63
C GLN A 356 43.90 70.66 13.91
N LYS A 357 43.71 71.88 14.42
CA LYS A 357 44.67 72.98 14.30
C LYS A 357 45.17 73.30 15.69
N ASP A 358 46.47 73.56 15.72
CA ASP A 358 47.33 74.16 16.74
C ASP A 358 47.97 73.22 17.77
#